data_AF-A0A947XV78-F1
#
_entry.id   AF-A0A947XV78-F1
#
_cell.length_a   1.000
_cell.length_b   1.000
_cell.length_c   1.000
_cell.angle_alpha   90.00
_cell.angle_beta   90.00
_cell.angle_gamma   90.00
#
_symmetry.space_group_name_H-M   'P 1'
#
loop_
_entity.id
_entity.type
_entity.pdbx_description
1 polymer ?
#
loop_
_entity_poly.entity_id
_entity_poly.type
_entity_poly.pdbx_seq_one_letter_code
_entity_poly.pdbx_strand_id
1 'polypeptide(L)'
;AFWNAPVDLADHATRAVQTALDMQAALAQLNREFAARGWPEVKIGVGVNTGRMSVGNMGSEFRMAYTVMGDAVNLGSRLEGITKQYGIGILVTQATVEADPVHAFMKVDDVRVKGKETPVAIYEPLGPKDGLADAVRQDATEFEAAFARYQAQDWDAAEAALTALTARAPRTLYDIYLERIAHFREVPPPADWDGVFVYTTK
;
A
#
# COMPACT_ATOMS: atom_id res chain seq x y z
N ALA A 1 -11.73 0.32 10.99
CA ALA A 1 -11.53 -0.38 12.27
C ALA A 1 -10.30 0.19 12.97
N PHE A 2 -10.16 -0.01 14.28
CA PHE A 2 -8.93 0.27 15.02
C PHE A 2 -8.66 -0.88 15.99
N TRP A 3 -7.39 -1.08 16.32
CA TRP A 3 -6.89 -2.08 17.26
C TRP A 3 -6.18 -1.35 18.41
N ASN A 4 -5.87 -2.06 19.49
CA ASN A 4 -5.23 -1.51 20.68
C ASN A 4 -6.09 -0.50 21.47
N ALA A 5 -7.42 -0.51 21.26
CA ALA A 5 -8.39 0.18 22.09
C ALA A 5 -9.76 -0.53 22.00
N PRO A 6 -10.54 -0.63 23.09
CA PRO A 6 -10.25 -0.11 24.43
C PRO A 6 -9.22 -0.94 25.22
N VAL A 7 -8.79 -2.08 24.69
CA VAL A 7 -7.83 -3.00 25.33
C VAL A 7 -6.50 -2.93 24.62
N ASP A 8 -5.42 -2.91 25.39
CA ASP A 8 -4.06 -2.98 24.88
C ASP A 8 -3.79 -4.35 24.25
N LEU A 9 -3.26 -4.33 23.02
CA LEU A 9 -2.92 -5.46 22.18
C LEU A 9 -1.53 -5.20 21.59
N ALA A 10 -0.50 -5.82 22.15
CA ALA A 10 0.88 -5.63 21.69
C ALA A 10 1.07 -6.05 20.21
N ASP A 11 0.25 -6.96 19.70
CA ASP A 11 0.26 -7.46 18.31
C ASP A 11 -0.77 -6.74 17.41
N HIS A 12 -1.20 -5.53 17.79
CA HIS A 12 -2.24 -4.79 17.07
C HIS A 12 -1.94 -4.58 15.59
N ALA A 13 -0.67 -4.36 15.21
CA ALA A 13 -0.27 -4.14 13.83
C ALA A 13 -0.42 -5.43 13.01
N THR A 14 0.10 -6.56 13.53
CA THR A 14 -0.08 -7.88 12.94
C THR A 14 -1.55 -8.24 12.75
N ARG A 15 -2.41 -7.96 13.73
CA ARG A 15 -3.85 -8.20 13.62
C ARG A 15 -4.51 -7.34 12.55
N ALA A 16 -4.10 -6.07 12.44
CA ALA A 16 -4.62 -5.17 11.42
C ALA A 16 -4.23 -5.62 10.00
N VAL A 17 -2.98 -6.03 9.81
CA VAL A 17 -2.48 -6.56 8.53
C VAL A 17 -3.16 -7.88 8.18
N GLN A 18 -3.26 -8.81 9.13
CA GLN A 18 -3.98 -10.08 8.91
C GLN A 18 -5.44 -9.84 8.53
N THR A 19 -6.12 -8.91 9.21
CA THR A 19 -7.51 -8.55 8.88
C THR A 19 -7.61 -8.02 7.45
N ALA A 20 -6.67 -7.19 7.01
CA ALA A 20 -6.65 -6.68 5.64
C ALA A 20 -6.47 -7.80 4.60
N LEU A 21 -5.56 -8.75 4.88
CA LEU A 21 -5.35 -9.94 4.04
C LEU A 21 -6.61 -10.81 3.97
N ASP A 22 -7.24 -11.06 5.12
CA ASP A 22 -8.48 -11.85 5.21
C ASP A 22 -9.63 -11.18 4.44
N MET A 23 -9.74 -9.84 4.50
CA MET A 23 -10.72 -9.08 3.74
C MET A 23 -10.54 -9.25 2.23
N GLN A 24 -9.31 -9.21 1.72
CA GLN A 24 -9.03 -9.44 0.29
C GLN A 24 -9.33 -10.89 -0.12
N ALA A 25 -8.97 -11.87 0.73
CA ALA A 25 -9.27 -13.28 0.48
C ALA A 25 -10.78 -13.56 0.45
N ALA A 26 -11.54 -12.99 1.40
CA ALA A 26 -12.99 -13.10 1.44
C ALA A 26 -13.66 -12.42 0.24
N LEU A 27 -13.15 -11.26 -0.19
CA LEU A 27 -13.64 -10.58 -1.38
C LEU A 27 -13.44 -11.42 -2.65
N ALA A 28 -12.29 -12.08 -2.79
CA ALA A 28 -12.03 -12.98 -3.91
C ALA A 28 -13.04 -14.14 -3.96
N GLN A 29 -13.43 -14.68 -2.79
CA GLN A 29 -14.51 -15.67 -2.72
C GLN A 29 -15.86 -15.08 -3.13
N LEU A 30 -16.21 -13.92 -2.60
CA LEU A 30 -17.48 -13.25 -2.89
C LEU A 30 -17.61 -12.91 -4.38
N ASN A 31 -16.54 -12.47 -5.03
CA ASN A 31 -16.53 -12.18 -6.46
C ASN A 31 -16.76 -13.43 -7.32
N ARG A 32 -16.31 -14.62 -6.89
CA ARG A 32 -16.66 -15.89 -7.57
C ARG A 32 -18.15 -16.17 -7.49
N GLU A 33 -18.76 -15.94 -6.32
CA GLU A 33 -20.21 -16.10 -6.12
C GLU A 33 -21.02 -15.08 -6.93
N PHE A 34 -20.54 -13.83 -7.01
CA PHE A 34 -21.15 -12.77 -7.82
C PHE A 34 -21.07 -13.09 -9.32
N ALA A 35 -19.92 -13.55 -9.80
CA ALA A 35 -19.75 -13.99 -11.18
C ALA A 35 -20.72 -15.13 -11.53
N ALA A 36 -20.90 -16.11 -10.63
CA ALA A 36 -21.87 -17.20 -10.82
C ALA A 36 -23.33 -16.72 -10.91
N ARG A 37 -23.63 -15.52 -10.40
CA ARG A 37 -24.94 -14.86 -10.48
C ARG A 37 -25.05 -13.85 -11.63
N GLY A 38 -23.99 -13.65 -12.41
CA GLY A 38 -23.91 -12.63 -13.45
C GLY A 38 -23.84 -11.20 -12.90
N TRP A 39 -23.37 -11.03 -11.66
CA TRP A 39 -23.20 -9.73 -11.01
C TRP A 39 -21.79 -9.17 -11.25
N PRO A 40 -21.62 -7.83 -11.20
CA PRO A 40 -20.31 -7.21 -11.39
C PRO A 40 -19.35 -7.55 -10.26
N GLU A 41 -18.06 -7.55 -10.59
CA GLU A 41 -16.97 -7.66 -9.62
C GLU A 41 -16.94 -6.45 -8.69
N VAL A 42 -16.66 -6.68 -7.41
CA VAL A 42 -16.38 -5.63 -6.42
C VAL A 42 -14.89 -5.61 -6.10
N LYS A 43 -14.31 -4.41 -6.04
CA LYS A 43 -12.92 -4.18 -5.61
C LYS A 43 -12.92 -3.31 -4.36
N ILE A 44 -12.03 -3.62 -3.42
CA ILE A 44 -11.81 -2.82 -2.21
C ILE A 44 -10.34 -2.48 -2.06
N GLY A 45 -10.06 -1.26 -1.61
CA GLY A 45 -8.76 -0.85 -1.11
C GLY A 45 -8.72 -0.89 0.41
N VAL A 46 -7.58 -1.24 0.99
CA VAL A 46 -7.36 -1.19 2.44
C VAL A 46 -6.08 -0.42 2.73
N GLY A 47 -6.19 0.64 3.54
CA GLY A 47 -5.04 1.38 4.06
C GLY A 47 -4.83 1.08 5.54
N VAL A 48 -3.62 0.65 5.92
CA VAL A 48 -3.27 0.38 7.33
C VAL A 48 -2.14 1.31 7.77
N ASN A 49 -2.30 1.92 8.94
CA ASN A 49 -1.26 2.74 9.54
C ASN A 49 -1.19 2.51 11.05
N THR A 50 0.03 2.32 11.56
CA THR A 50 0.35 2.36 12.99
C THR A 50 0.82 3.76 13.39
N GLY A 51 0.26 4.29 14.48
CA GLY A 51 0.70 5.57 15.02
C GLY A 51 -0.10 6.00 16.24
N ARG A 52 0.36 7.07 16.90
CA ARG A 52 -0.34 7.64 18.05
C ARG A 52 -1.62 8.34 17.60
N MET A 53 -2.70 8.07 18.33
CA MET A 53 -4.03 8.61 18.09
C MET A 53 -4.81 8.70 19.40
N SER A 54 -5.84 9.54 19.43
CA SER A 54 -6.74 9.69 20.57
C SER A 54 -8.00 8.86 20.34
N VAL A 55 -8.33 7.96 21.27
CA VAL A 55 -9.54 7.13 21.22
C VAL A 55 -10.44 7.48 22.40
N GLY A 56 -11.75 7.59 22.18
CA GLY A 56 -12.70 7.84 23.26
C GLY A 56 -14.10 8.13 22.77
N ASN A 57 -14.99 8.44 23.72
CA ASN A 57 -16.32 8.96 23.41
C ASN A 57 -16.19 10.40 22.92
N MET A 58 -16.56 10.66 21.67
CA MET A 58 -16.49 11.97 21.05
C MET A 58 -17.85 12.34 20.44
N GLY A 59 -18.20 13.61 20.52
CA GLY A 59 -19.47 14.15 20.01
C GLY A 59 -20.13 15.10 21.00
N SER A 60 -21.39 15.45 20.73
CA SER A 60 -22.17 16.28 21.64
C SER A 60 -22.82 15.44 22.74
N GLU A 61 -23.36 16.10 23.76
CA GLU A 61 -24.13 15.47 24.84
C GLU A 61 -25.26 14.57 24.31
N PHE A 62 -25.85 14.93 23.16
CA PHE A 62 -26.96 14.19 22.53
C PHE A 62 -26.51 13.10 21.54
N ARG A 63 -25.26 13.13 21.05
CA ARG A 63 -24.71 12.16 20.10
C ARG A 63 -23.24 11.94 20.38
N MET A 64 -22.95 10.91 21.19
CA MET A 64 -21.59 10.42 21.39
C MET A 64 -21.34 9.16 20.55
N ALA A 65 -20.16 9.09 19.94
CA ALA A 65 -19.65 7.90 19.30
C ALA A 65 -18.28 7.56 19.90
N TYR A 66 -18.05 6.28 20.19
CA TYR A 66 -16.70 5.81 20.51
C TYR A 66 -15.89 5.74 19.23
N THR A 67 -14.92 6.64 19.08
CA THR A 67 -14.20 6.84 17.82
C THR A 67 -12.74 7.23 18.08
N VAL A 68 -11.98 7.34 16.99
CA VAL A 68 -10.56 7.64 16.98
C VAL A 68 -10.27 8.87 16.14
N MET A 69 -9.41 9.76 16.65
CA MET A 69 -8.98 10.97 15.97
C MET A 69 -7.46 11.13 16.02
N GLY A 70 -6.91 11.76 14.98
CA GLY A 70 -5.50 12.12 14.89
C GLY A 70 -4.94 11.93 13.48
N ASP A 71 -3.80 12.52 13.23
CA ASP A 71 -3.14 12.47 11.91
C ASP A 71 -2.82 11.04 11.46
N ALA A 72 -2.54 10.14 12.40
CA ALA A 72 -2.31 8.72 12.11
C ALA A 72 -3.54 8.04 11.49
N VAL A 73 -4.75 8.39 11.93
CA VAL A 73 -6.01 7.86 11.37
C VAL A 73 -6.21 8.38 9.95
N ASN A 74 -6.00 9.69 9.76
CA ASN A 74 -6.11 10.35 8.46
C ASN A 74 -5.13 9.76 7.45
N LEU A 75 -3.91 9.41 7.88
CA LEU A 75 -2.93 8.76 7.01
C LEU A 75 -3.44 7.40 6.53
N GLY A 76 -3.97 6.55 7.41
CA GLY A 76 -4.55 5.25 7.04
C GLY A 76 -5.69 5.40 6.01
N SER A 77 -6.60 6.35 6.22
CA SER A 77 -7.68 6.64 5.25
C SER A 77 -7.16 7.11 3.89
N ARG A 78 -6.05 7.85 3.84
CA ARG A 78 -5.45 8.30 2.57
C ARG A 78 -4.79 7.16 1.82
N LEU A 79 -4.14 6.23 2.53
CA LEU A 79 -3.56 5.04 1.93
C LEU A 79 -4.61 4.21 1.20
N GLU A 80 -5.82 4.07 1.78
CA GLU A 80 -6.94 3.42 1.11
C GLU A 80 -7.23 4.06 -0.24
N GLY A 81 -7.35 5.39 -0.32
CA GLY A 81 -7.57 6.08 -1.60
C GLY A 81 -6.41 5.98 -2.61
N ILE A 82 -5.19 5.63 -2.16
CA ILE A 82 -3.99 5.48 -3.00
C ILE A 82 -3.88 4.08 -3.60
N THR A 83 -4.47 3.05 -2.96
CA THR A 83 -4.48 1.66 -3.45
C THR A 83 -4.78 1.54 -4.95
N LYS A 84 -5.84 2.22 -5.41
CA LYS A 84 -6.27 2.26 -6.81
C LYS A 84 -5.23 2.82 -7.78
N GLN A 85 -4.38 3.74 -7.32
CA GLN A 85 -3.34 4.35 -8.15
C GLN A 85 -2.20 3.38 -8.44
N TYR A 86 -2.03 2.34 -7.62
CA TYR A 86 -1.00 1.31 -7.78
C TYR A 86 -1.56 -0.04 -8.24
N GLY A 87 -2.89 -0.17 -8.33
CA GLY A 87 -3.54 -1.47 -8.59
C GLY A 87 -3.29 -2.50 -7.49
N ILE A 88 -3.04 -2.05 -6.25
CA ILE A 88 -2.73 -2.90 -5.09
C ILE A 88 -3.89 -2.87 -4.11
N GLY A 89 -4.34 -4.02 -3.61
CA GLY A 89 -5.50 -4.09 -2.71
C GLY A 89 -5.24 -3.61 -1.28
N ILE A 90 -4.00 -3.67 -0.80
CA ILE A 90 -3.63 -3.29 0.56
C ILE A 90 -2.35 -2.48 0.55
N LEU A 91 -2.38 -1.30 1.17
CA LEU A 91 -1.19 -0.50 1.43
C LEU A 91 -1.02 -0.28 2.93
N VAL A 92 0.21 -0.41 3.39
CA VAL A 92 0.60 -0.16 4.79
C VAL A 92 1.74 0.84 4.86
N THR A 93 1.84 1.56 5.97
CA THR A 93 2.97 2.46 6.22
C THR A 93 4.18 1.73 6.79
N GLN A 94 5.37 2.34 6.69
CA GLN A 94 6.59 1.84 7.33
C GLN A 94 6.40 1.53 8.82
N ALA A 95 5.72 2.40 9.57
CA ALA A 95 5.46 2.17 11.00
C ALA A 95 4.62 0.89 11.26
N THR A 96 3.79 0.48 10.30
CA THR A 96 3.06 -0.78 10.37
C THR A 96 3.97 -1.96 10.12
N VAL A 97 4.86 -1.86 9.13
CA VAL A 97 5.88 -2.89 8.82
C VAL A 97 6.80 -3.13 10.02
N GLU A 98 7.29 -2.06 10.65
CA GLU A 98 8.18 -2.15 11.82
C GLU A 98 7.48 -2.78 13.05
N ALA A 99 6.16 -2.59 13.17
CA ALA A 99 5.36 -3.13 14.27
C ALA A 99 4.81 -4.54 13.97
N ASP A 100 4.98 -5.07 12.76
CA ASP A 100 4.48 -6.38 12.35
C ASP A 100 5.64 -7.36 12.03
N PRO A 101 6.06 -8.18 13.00
CA PRO A 101 7.14 -9.13 12.77
C PRO A 101 6.70 -10.37 11.97
N VAL A 102 5.40 -10.59 11.73
CA VAL A 102 4.85 -11.85 11.21
C VAL A 102 4.72 -11.87 9.69
N HIS A 103 4.38 -10.74 9.08
CA HIS A 103 4.12 -10.67 7.63
C HIS A 103 5.33 -10.19 6.83
N ALA A 104 5.45 -10.69 5.60
CA ALA A 104 6.38 -10.17 4.62
C ALA A 104 5.75 -8.98 3.89
N PHE A 105 6.59 -8.02 3.50
CA PHE A 105 6.17 -6.79 2.85
C PHE A 105 7.06 -6.51 1.65
N MET A 106 6.50 -5.87 0.63
CA MET A 106 7.23 -5.30 -0.51
C MET A 106 7.07 -3.78 -0.47
N LYS A 107 8.17 -3.03 -0.53
CA LYS A 107 8.10 -1.57 -0.69
C LYS A 107 7.50 -1.25 -2.05
N VAL A 108 6.45 -0.44 -2.06
CA VAL A 108 5.70 -0.08 -3.28
C VAL A 108 6.20 1.25 -3.83
N ASP A 109 6.26 2.29 -3.01
CA ASP A 109 6.68 3.63 -3.40
C ASP A 109 6.98 4.49 -2.16
N ASP A 110 7.54 5.68 -2.39
CA ASP A 110 7.53 6.81 -1.45
C ASP A 110 6.50 7.84 -1.94
N VAL A 111 5.46 8.12 -1.14
CA VAL A 111 4.36 9.00 -1.56
C VAL A 111 4.23 10.24 -0.69
N ARG A 112 3.92 11.38 -1.29
CA ARG A 112 3.47 12.57 -0.57
C ARG A 112 1.96 12.58 -0.44
N VAL A 113 1.47 12.44 0.79
CA VAL A 113 0.04 12.60 1.08
C VAL A 113 -0.28 14.08 1.32
N LYS A 114 -1.44 14.54 0.83
CA LYS A 114 -1.86 15.94 0.99
C LYS A 114 -1.73 16.42 2.45
N GLY A 115 -0.99 17.49 2.67
CA GLY A 115 -0.77 18.06 4.01
C GLY A 115 0.41 17.45 4.80
N LYS A 116 1.24 16.61 4.18
CA LYS A 116 2.58 16.25 4.70
C LYS A 116 3.63 16.58 3.65
N GLU A 117 4.70 17.26 4.06
CA GLU A 117 5.83 17.59 3.17
C GLU A 117 6.79 16.40 3.02
N THR A 118 7.01 15.66 4.11
CA THR A 118 7.86 14.47 4.10
C THR A 118 7.18 13.31 3.38
N PRO A 119 7.86 12.67 2.41
CA PRO A 119 7.39 11.43 1.80
C PRO A 119 7.16 10.34 2.83
N VAL A 120 6.16 9.49 2.58
CA VAL A 120 5.84 8.32 3.40
C VAL A 120 6.06 7.08 2.54
N ALA A 121 6.93 6.20 2.98
CA ALA A 121 7.11 4.89 2.37
C ALA A 121 5.84 4.04 2.57
N ILE A 122 5.33 3.48 1.47
CA ILE A 122 4.18 2.59 1.45
C ILE A 122 4.60 1.19 1.00
N TYR A 123 3.94 0.19 1.56
CA TYR A 123 4.28 -1.21 1.37
C TYR A 123 3.03 -2.03 1.11
N GLU A 124 3.18 -3.12 0.37
CA GLU A 124 2.16 -4.15 0.21
C GLU A 124 2.50 -5.33 1.11
N PRO A 125 1.56 -5.82 1.94
CA PRO A 125 1.72 -7.10 2.64
C PRO A 125 1.57 -8.27 1.66
N LEU A 126 2.56 -9.15 1.63
CA LEU A 126 2.61 -10.32 0.73
C LEU A 126 2.03 -11.59 1.36
N GLY A 127 1.73 -11.55 2.66
CA GLY A 127 1.30 -12.70 3.46
C GLY A 127 2.29 -13.04 4.58
N PRO A 128 2.08 -14.14 5.30
CA PRO A 128 2.97 -14.58 6.37
C PRO A 128 4.40 -14.80 5.88
N LYS A 129 5.41 -14.41 6.66
CA LYS A 129 6.83 -14.65 6.30
C LYS A 129 7.11 -16.15 6.17
N ASP A 130 6.56 -16.91 7.10
CA ASP A 130 6.66 -18.36 7.16
C ASP A 130 5.76 -18.97 6.09
N GLY A 131 6.37 -19.70 5.15
CA GLY A 131 5.64 -20.32 4.04
C GLY A 131 5.32 -19.39 2.88
N LEU A 132 5.84 -18.15 2.85
CA LEU A 132 5.76 -17.32 1.66
C LEU A 132 6.49 -18.01 0.51
N ALA A 133 5.80 -18.18 -0.62
CA ALA A 133 6.37 -18.84 -1.80
C ALA A 133 7.61 -18.09 -2.30
N ASP A 134 8.66 -18.83 -2.65
CA ASP A 134 9.94 -18.26 -3.10
C ASP A 134 9.78 -17.37 -4.33
N ALA A 135 8.88 -17.71 -5.25
CA ALA A 135 8.56 -16.88 -6.41
C ALA A 135 8.05 -15.49 -6.02
N VAL A 136 7.14 -15.40 -5.02
CA VAL A 136 6.62 -14.10 -4.55
C VAL A 136 7.72 -13.29 -3.86
N ARG A 137 8.59 -13.95 -3.09
CA ARG A 137 9.74 -13.30 -2.44
C ARG A 137 10.73 -12.76 -3.47
N GLN A 138 11.00 -13.54 -4.52
CA GLN A 138 11.88 -13.17 -5.61
C GLN A 138 11.32 -12.00 -6.41
N ASP A 139 10.05 -12.06 -6.81
CA ASP A 139 9.39 -10.98 -7.54
C ASP A 139 9.40 -9.66 -6.74
N ALA A 140 9.16 -9.73 -5.43
CA ALA A 140 9.24 -8.56 -4.55
C ALA A 140 10.65 -7.97 -4.49
N THR A 141 11.68 -8.82 -4.34
CA THR A 141 13.08 -8.38 -4.28
C THR A 141 13.53 -7.77 -5.61
N GLU A 142 13.15 -8.38 -6.73
CA GLU A 142 13.45 -7.86 -8.06
C GLU A 142 12.74 -6.54 -8.34
N PHE A 143 11.48 -6.40 -7.90
CA PHE A 143 10.76 -5.13 -8.01
C PHE A 143 11.41 -4.03 -7.17
N GLU A 144 11.76 -4.29 -5.91
CA GLU A 144 12.43 -3.29 -5.06
C GLU A 144 13.77 -2.85 -5.66
N ALA A 145 14.51 -3.78 -6.29
CA ALA A 145 15.73 -3.45 -7.01
C ALA A 145 15.47 -2.65 -8.30
N ALA A 146 14.34 -2.87 -8.99
CA ALA A 146 13.93 -2.05 -10.12
C ALA A 146 13.50 -0.64 -9.67
N PHE A 147 12.77 -0.54 -8.56
CA PHE A 147 12.37 0.72 -7.94
C PHE A 147 13.59 1.54 -7.49
N ALA A 148 14.61 0.91 -6.91
CA ALA A 148 15.86 1.60 -6.56
C ALA A 148 16.57 2.19 -7.78
N ARG A 149 16.57 1.49 -8.93
CA ARG A 149 17.11 2.01 -10.20
C ARG A 149 16.31 3.18 -10.73
N TYR A 150 14.98 3.09 -10.65
CA TYR A 150 14.08 4.20 -10.97
C TYR A 150 14.37 5.43 -10.10
N GLN A 151 14.56 5.26 -8.79
CA GLN A 151 14.94 6.39 -7.91
C GLN A 151 16.33 6.96 -8.26
N ALA A 152 17.25 6.13 -8.74
CA ALA A 152 18.56 6.54 -9.22
C ALA A 152 18.57 7.14 -10.65
N GLN A 153 17.41 7.27 -11.29
CA GLN A 153 17.26 7.72 -12.68
C GLN A 153 17.97 6.84 -13.71
N ASP A 154 18.26 5.58 -13.35
CA ASP A 154 18.77 4.57 -14.28
C ASP A 154 17.58 3.94 -15.03
N TRP A 155 17.03 4.72 -15.96
CA TRP A 155 15.81 4.40 -16.70
C TRP A 155 15.92 3.11 -17.50
N ASP A 156 17.06 2.90 -18.17
CA ASP A 156 17.29 1.72 -19.00
C ASP A 156 17.28 0.44 -18.15
N ALA A 157 17.98 0.44 -17.00
CA ALA A 157 18.04 -0.72 -16.14
C ALA A 157 16.72 -0.96 -15.38
N ALA A 158 16.02 0.11 -14.99
CA ALA A 158 14.70 0.00 -14.35
C ALA A 158 13.66 -0.57 -15.33
N GLU A 159 13.60 -0.04 -16.56
CA GLU A 159 12.68 -0.50 -17.61
C GLU A 159 12.93 -1.95 -18.00
N ALA A 160 14.20 -2.35 -18.16
CA ALA A 160 14.55 -3.74 -18.46
C ALA A 160 14.10 -4.70 -17.35
N ALA A 161 14.31 -4.34 -16.08
CA ALA A 161 13.89 -5.15 -14.94
C ALA A 161 12.35 -5.25 -14.83
N LEU A 162 11.64 -4.14 -14.99
CA LEU A 162 10.17 -4.11 -14.94
C LEU A 162 9.54 -4.87 -16.11
N THR A 163 10.13 -4.82 -17.31
CA THR A 163 9.66 -5.59 -18.46
C THR A 163 9.83 -7.09 -18.22
N ALA A 164 10.97 -7.51 -17.64
CA ALA A 164 11.21 -8.90 -17.29
C ALA A 164 10.23 -9.41 -16.22
N LEU A 165 9.96 -8.60 -15.20
CA LEU A 165 8.94 -8.88 -14.17
C LEU A 165 7.55 -9.01 -14.79
N THR A 166 7.15 -8.07 -15.66
CA THR A 166 5.83 -8.07 -16.31
C THR A 166 5.61 -9.31 -17.18
N ALA A 167 6.64 -9.76 -17.89
CA ALA A 167 6.58 -10.98 -18.69
C ALA A 167 6.38 -12.25 -17.85
N ARG A 168 6.86 -12.26 -16.60
CA ARG A 168 6.76 -13.40 -15.67
C ARG A 168 5.48 -13.38 -14.83
N ALA A 169 5.17 -12.24 -14.25
CA ALA A 169 4.06 -12.02 -13.33
C ALA A 169 3.48 -10.60 -13.55
N PRO A 170 2.54 -10.42 -14.50
CA PRO A 170 2.03 -9.09 -14.83
C PRO A 170 1.30 -8.46 -13.63
N ARG A 171 1.66 -7.21 -13.33
CA ARG A 171 1.02 -6.40 -12.30
C ARG A 171 0.83 -4.99 -12.82
N THR A 172 -0.33 -4.38 -12.54
CA THR A 172 -0.61 -2.96 -12.85
C THR A 172 0.46 -2.03 -12.27
N LEU A 173 1.04 -2.40 -11.12
CA LEU A 173 2.16 -1.69 -10.51
C LEU A 173 3.33 -1.51 -11.48
N TYR A 174 3.71 -2.55 -12.22
CA TYR A 174 4.86 -2.51 -13.13
C TYR A 174 4.56 -1.62 -14.34
N ASP A 175 3.34 -1.72 -14.89
CA ASP A 175 2.87 -0.86 -15.98
C ASP A 175 2.95 0.61 -15.60
N ILE A 176 2.53 0.97 -14.37
CA ILE A 176 2.62 2.34 -13.85
C ILE A 176 4.06 2.85 -13.84
N TYR A 177 5.02 2.04 -13.39
CA TYR A 177 6.42 2.47 -13.38
C TYR A 177 7.01 2.57 -14.80
N LEU A 178 6.62 1.70 -15.72
CA LEU A 178 7.00 1.80 -17.13
C LEU A 178 6.46 3.09 -17.75
N GLU A 179 5.20 3.45 -17.48
CA GLU A 179 4.60 4.73 -17.91
C GLU A 179 5.33 5.93 -17.31
N ARG A 180 5.69 5.88 -16.02
CA ARG A 180 6.47 6.94 -15.35
C ARG A 180 7.86 7.09 -15.96
N ILE A 181 8.54 5.98 -16.27
CA ILE A 181 9.86 6.01 -16.93
C ILE A 181 9.74 6.65 -18.31
N ALA A 182 8.75 6.24 -19.11
CA ALA A 182 8.50 6.84 -20.42
C ALA A 182 8.25 8.35 -20.31
N HIS A 183 7.44 8.77 -19.34
CA HIS A 183 7.21 10.19 -19.07
C HIS A 183 8.50 10.93 -18.70
N PHE A 184 9.32 10.40 -17.78
CA PHE A 184 10.55 11.06 -17.34
C PHE A 184 11.66 11.09 -18.39
N ARG A 185 11.62 10.20 -19.40
CA ARG A 185 12.50 10.32 -20.58
C ARG A 185 12.16 11.55 -21.42
N GLU A 186 10.88 11.90 -21.54
CA GLU A 186 10.42 13.08 -22.28
C GLU A 186 10.52 14.36 -21.44
N VAL A 187 10.21 14.27 -20.15
CA VAL A 187 10.17 15.37 -19.20
C VAL A 187 11.01 14.99 -17.98
N PRO A 188 12.35 15.21 -18.01
CA PRO A 188 13.22 14.82 -16.91
C PRO A 188 12.77 15.40 -15.57
N PRO A 189 12.92 14.64 -14.48
CA PRO A 189 12.63 15.16 -13.15
C PRO A 189 13.57 16.33 -12.81
N PRO A 190 13.17 17.22 -11.89
CA PRO A 190 14.03 18.32 -11.46
C PRO A 190 15.31 17.79 -10.77
N ALA A 191 16.36 18.61 -10.74
CA ALA A 191 17.66 18.21 -10.21
C ALA A 191 17.64 17.81 -8.71
N ASP A 192 16.66 18.33 -7.96
CA ASP A 192 16.41 18.05 -6.55
C ASP A 192 15.31 16.99 -6.33
N TRP A 193 14.97 16.21 -7.37
CA TRP A 193 13.96 15.17 -7.27
C TRP A 193 14.35 14.10 -6.25
N ASP A 194 13.44 13.85 -5.32
CA ASP A 194 13.61 12.92 -4.20
C ASP A 194 13.01 11.53 -4.47
N GLY A 195 12.83 11.17 -5.75
CA GLY A 195 12.30 9.87 -6.18
C GLY A 195 10.78 9.74 -6.13
N VAL A 196 10.07 10.75 -5.62
CA VAL A 196 8.60 10.72 -5.49
C VAL A 196 7.93 11.22 -6.76
N PHE A 197 7.04 10.40 -7.32
CA PHE A 197 6.19 10.83 -8.42
C PHE A 197 5.06 11.74 -7.91
N VAL A 198 4.89 12.92 -8.52
CA VAL A 198 3.81 13.86 -8.19
C VAL A 198 2.82 13.87 -9.35
N TYR A 199 1.64 13.29 -9.15
CA TYR A 199 0.56 13.40 -10.13
C TYR A 199 0.16 14.88 -10.29
N THR A 200 0.34 15.43 -11.48
CA THR A 200 -0.02 16.83 -11.81
C THR A 200 -1.49 16.99 -12.17
N THR A 201 -2.24 15.90 -12.29
CA THR A 201 -3.67 15.91 -12.65
C THR A 201 -4.55 15.58 -11.43
N LYS A 202 -5.61 16.38 -11.25
CA LYS A 202 -6.64 16.22 -10.21
C LYS A 202 -7.60 15.09 -10.50
#